data_AF-A0A1F2KCT3-F1
#
_entry.id   AF-A0A1F2KCT3-F1
#
_cell.length_a   1.000
_cell.length_b   1.000
_cell.length_c   1.000
_cell.angle_alpha   90.00
_cell.angle_beta   90.00
_cell.angle_gamma   90.00
#
_symmetry.space_group_name_H-M   'P 1'
#
loop_
_entity.id
_entity.type
_entity.pdbx_description
1 polymer ?
#
loop_
_entity_poly.entity_id
_entity_poly.type
_entity_poly.pdbx_seq_one_letter_code
_entity_poly.pdbx_strand_id
1 'polypeptide(L)'
;MRKEQITEQLKEYYPEGLTLNDIMAYSASEAYSNRKRCIESAWSDRRQWEQLKDSLSELSAEIWDYSFMGGSPSYHFSFRLEQNEDILYSLFVSVILPYYAIRIMSLSNLKKSFNPIIDTDFQVFEKLKKKVQNVFPEHLIIKDDRLLQTKVDIFETDGENPPSIQHLLFSTMET
;
A
#
# COMPACT_ATOMS: atom_id res chain seq x y z
N MET A 1 -3.42 -15.96 3.75
CA MET A 1 -4.17 -15.19 2.73
C MET A 1 -3.74 -15.71 1.36
N ARG A 2 -4.66 -16.02 0.46
CA ARG A 2 -4.36 -16.70 -0.81
C ARG A 2 -4.30 -15.68 -1.96
N LYS A 3 -3.33 -15.83 -2.87
CA LYS A 3 -3.18 -15.03 -4.11
C LYS A 3 -4.51 -14.85 -4.82
N GLU A 4 -5.20 -15.96 -5.09
CA GLU A 4 -6.47 -16.01 -5.82
C GLU A 4 -7.53 -15.05 -5.24
N GLN A 5 -7.62 -14.96 -3.91
CA GLN A 5 -8.60 -14.09 -3.25
C GLN A 5 -8.33 -12.60 -3.53
N ILE A 6 -7.07 -12.18 -3.42
CA ILE A 6 -6.68 -10.78 -3.69
C ILE A 6 -6.85 -10.48 -5.17
N THR A 7 -6.41 -11.39 -6.04
CA THR A 7 -6.55 -11.22 -7.49
C THR A 7 -8.01 -11.08 -7.90
N GLU A 8 -8.92 -11.89 -7.34
CA GLU A 8 -10.34 -11.81 -7.65
C GLU A 8 -10.94 -10.45 -7.23
N GLN A 9 -10.61 -9.97 -6.03
CA GLN A 9 -11.06 -8.66 -5.55
C GLN A 9 -10.51 -7.51 -6.40
N LEU A 10 -9.29 -7.63 -6.94
CA LEU A 10 -8.68 -6.60 -7.79
C LEU A 10 -9.42 -6.44 -9.12
N LYS A 11 -10.12 -7.44 -9.63
CA LYS A 11 -10.86 -7.36 -10.90
C LYS A 11 -11.99 -6.32 -10.87
N GLU A 12 -12.51 -6.02 -9.68
CA GLU A 12 -13.53 -4.97 -9.50
C GLU A 12 -12.96 -3.55 -9.76
N TYR A 13 -11.63 -3.40 -9.70
CA TYR A 13 -10.94 -2.11 -9.76
C TYR A 13 -9.99 -1.99 -10.98
N TYR A 14 -9.60 -3.11 -11.59
CA TYR A 14 -8.68 -3.15 -12.71
C TYR A 14 -9.31 -3.90 -13.89
N PRO A 15 -9.39 -3.29 -15.08
CA PRO A 15 -9.98 -3.94 -16.24
C PRO A 15 -9.16 -5.15 -16.70
N GLU A 16 -9.84 -6.25 -17.01
CA GLU A 16 -9.22 -7.45 -17.58
C GLU A 16 -9.29 -7.41 -19.11
N GLY A 17 -8.21 -7.86 -19.77
CA GLY A 17 -8.17 -7.99 -21.23
C GLY A 17 -8.22 -6.68 -22.03
N LEU A 18 -8.16 -5.53 -21.36
CA LEU A 18 -8.03 -4.22 -21.98
C LEU A 18 -6.59 -3.74 -21.87
N THR A 19 -6.00 -3.40 -23.01
CA THR A 19 -4.65 -2.86 -23.08
C THR A 19 -4.64 -1.37 -22.75
N LEU A 20 -3.58 -0.90 -22.08
CA LEU A 20 -3.35 0.54 -21.90
C LEU A 20 -3.05 1.25 -23.22
N ASN A 21 -2.73 0.52 -24.30
CA ASN A 21 -2.65 1.10 -25.64
C ASN A 21 -4.01 1.61 -26.15
N ASP A 22 -5.13 1.07 -25.64
CA ASP A 22 -6.48 1.59 -25.84
C ASP A 22 -6.93 2.35 -24.58
N ILE A 23 -6.28 3.49 -24.34
CA ILE A 23 -6.54 4.37 -23.21
C ILE A 23 -8.02 4.73 -23.12
N MET A 24 -8.71 4.83 -24.27
CA MET A 24 -10.12 5.23 -24.28
C MET A 24 -11.03 4.12 -23.78
N ALA A 25 -10.87 2.88 -24.24
CA ALA A 25 -11.61 1.75 -23.69
C ALA A 25 -11.27 1.52 -22.22
N TYR A 26 -9.99 1.62 -21.86
CA TYR A 26 -9.54 1.42 -20.48
C TYR A 26 -10.13 2.46 -19.52
N SER A 27 -10.03 3.75 -19.86
CA SER A 27 -10.53 4.84 -19.02
C SER A 27 -12.06 4.93 -18.96
N ALA A 28 -12.76 4.40 -19.96
CA ALA A 28 -14.23 4.31 -19.97
C ALA A 28 -14.76 3.07 -19.23
N SER A 29 -13.91 2.12 -18.84
CA SER A 29 -14.34 0.91 -18.15
C SER A 29 -14.91 1.20 -16.75
N GLU A 30 -15.86 0.36 -16.33
CA GLU A 30 -16.47 0.47 -15.00
C GLU A 30 -15.46 0.24 -13.88
N ALA A 31 -14.61 -0.79 -14.01
CA ALA A 31 -13.59 -1.11 -13.01
C ALA A 31 -12.63 0.05 -12.77
N TYR A 32 -12.12 0.67 -13.84
CA TYR A 32 -11.28 1.88 -13.73
C TYR A 32 -12.03 3.04 -13.08
N SER A 33 -13.28 3.27 -13.48
CA SER A 33 -14.13 4.33 -12.93
C SER A 33 -14.37 4.14 -11.42
N ASN A 34 -14.59 2.90 -10.98
CA ASN A 34 -14.74 2.54 -9.57
C ASN A 34 -13.44 2.80 -8.79
N ARG A 35 -12.30 2.32 -9.31
CA ARG A 35 -10.98 2.60 -8.73
C ARG A 35 -10.73 4.10 -8.56
N LYS A 36 -10.96 4.87 -9.63
CA LYS A 36 -10.80 6.33 -9.61
C LYS A 36 -11.69 6.97 -8.54
N ARG A 37 -12.97 6.59 -8.47
CA ARG A 37 -13.92 7.11 -7.47
C ARG A 37 -13.49 6.79 -6.03
N CYS A 38 -13.06 5.56 -5.75
CA CYS A 38 -12.57 5.17 -4.43
C CYS A 38 -11.35 6.01 -4.01
N ILE A 39 -10.40 6.18 -4.94
CA ILE A 39 -9.20 6.98 -4.69
C ILE A 39 -9.57 8.46 -4.47
N GLU A 40 -10.38 9.06 -5.33
CA GLU A 40 -10.84 10.45 -5.19
C GLU A 40 -11.61 10.66 -3.88
N SER A 41 -12.49 9.72 -3.52
CA SER A 41 -13.23 9.76 -2.25
C SER A 41 -12.28 9.74 -1.06
N ALA A 42 -11.27 8.86 -1.06
CA ALA A 42 -10.27 8.80 -0.01
C ALA A 42 -9.51 10.13 0.11
N TRP A 43 -9.10 10.74 -1.00
CA TRP A 43 -8.44 12.05 -0.97
C TRP A 43 -9.35 13.19 -0.49
N SER A 44 -10.65 13.09 -0.74
CA SER A 44 -11.62 14.09 -0.29
C SER A 44 -11.97 13.98 1.21
N ASP A 45 -11.95 12.77 1.77
CA ASP A 45 -12.18 12.50 3.20
C ASP A 45 -11.03 11.70 3.81
N ARG A 46 -10.01 12.44 4.25
CA ARG A 46 -8.80 11.88 4.88
C ARG A 46 -8.89 11.79 6.40
N ARG A 47 -10.07 11.96 7.02
CA ARG A 47 -10.17 12.06 8.49
C ARG A 47 -9.57 10.87 9.23
N GLN A 48 -9.87 9.65 8.77
CA GLN A 48 -9.27 8.44 9.31
C GLN A 48 -7.75 8.40 9.12
N TRP A 49 -7.26 8.79 7.95
CA TRP A 49 -5.82 8.85 7.68
C TRP A 49 -5.10 9.86 8.58
N GLU A 50 -5.65 11.06 8.72
CA GLU A 50 -5.09 12.10 9.59
C GLU A 50 -5.12 11.65 11.06
N GLN A 51 -6.21 11.02 11.52
CA GLN A 51 -6.28 10.44 12.86
C GLN A 51 -5.20 9.37 13.08
N LEU A 52 -4.96 8.51 12.09
CA LEU A 52 -3.88 7.52 12.16
C LEU A 52 -2.52 8.22 12.26
N LYS A 53 -2.23 9.20 11.40
CA LYS A 53 -1.00 9.99 11.42
C LYS A 53 -0.75 10.67 12.76
N ASP A 54 -1.76 11.37 13.29
CA ASP A 54 -1.66 12.05 14.57
C ASP A 54 -1.32 11.06 15.69
N SER A 55 -1.93 9.87 15.66
CA SER A 55 -1.64 8.82 16.63
C SER A 55 -0.20 8.28 16.55
N LEU A 56 0.51 8.51 15.44
CA LEU A 56 1.86 7.99 15.19
C LEU A 56 2.96 8.96 15.62
N SER A 57 2.61 10.21 15.96
CA SER A 57 3.54 11.22 16.46
C SER A 57 4.33 10.78 17.70
N GLU A 58 3.81 9.80 18.47
CA GLU A 58 4.53 9.19 19.60
C GLU A 58 5.70 8.28 19.19
N LEU A 59 5.75 7.84 17.93
CA LEU A 59 6.76 6.90 17.42
C LEU A 59 7.96 7.63 16.81
N SER A 60 7.75 8.81 16.24
CA SER A 60 8.80 9.63 15.64
C SER A 60 8.36 11.08 15.59
N ALA A 61 9.31 11.98 15.86
CA ALA A 61 9.15 13.41 15.62
C ALA A 61 9.15 13.75 14.11
N GLU A 62 9.73 12.88 13.27
CA GLU A 62 9.81 13.04 11.82
C GLU A 62 9.04 11.91 11.11
N ILE A 63 7.86 12.26 10.60
CA ILE A 63 7.01 11.38 9.79
C ILE A 63 6.89 12.01 8.40
N TRP A 64 7.30 11.29 7.37
CA TRP A 64 7.15 11.71 5.98
C TRP A 64 5.91 11.07 5.39
N ASP A 65 4.93 11.89 5.01
CA ASP A 65 3.72 11.47 4.31
C ASP A 65 3.97 11.56 2.80
N TYR A 66 4.00 10.40 2.13
CA TYR A 66 4.13 10.26 0.68
C TYR A 66 2.77 9.94 0.02
N SER A 67 1.67 10.20 0.74
CA SER A 67 0.31 10.10 0.22
C SER A 67 0.06 11.28 -0.74
N PHE A 68 0.45 11.12 -2.01
CA PHE A 68 0.26 12.15 -3.04
C PHE A 68 -1.05 11.95 -3.83
N MET A 69 -1.67 13.07 -4.22
CA MET A 69 -2.80 13.08 -5.16
C MET A 69 -2.33 12.64 -6.55
N GLY A 70 -3.07 11.75 -7.22
CA GLY A 70 -2.72 11.34 -8.59
C GLY A 70 -3.05 9.90 -8.97
N GLY A 71 -4.03 9.26 -8.32
CA GLY A 71 -4.41 7.87 -8.65
C GLY A 71 -3.63 6.80 -7.87
N SER A 72 -2.94 7.15 -6.78
CA SER A 72 -2.34 6.16 -5.87
C SER A 72 -3.42 5.31 -5.20
N PRO A 73 -3.28 3.97 -5.21
CA PRO A 73 -4.22 3.07 -4.55
C PRO A 73 -3.99 2.99 -3.03
N SER A 74 -3.12 3.81 -2.44
CA SER A 74 -2.85 3.77 -1.00
C SER A 74 -2.44 5.09 -0.37
N TYR A 75 -2.70 5.19 0.94
CA TYR A 75 -1.98 6.07 1.84
C TYR A 75 -0.61 5.48 2.21
N HIS A 76 0.40 6.34 2.29
CA HIS A 76 1.78 5.97 2.56
C HIS A 76 2.44 7.00 3.48
N PHE A 77 3.00 6.54 4.60
CA PHE A 77 4.02 7.31 5.30
C PHE A 77 5.25 6.46 5.58
N SER A 78 6.38 7.13 5.82
CA SER A 78 7.57 6.51 6.39
C SER A 78 8.14 7.33 7.54
N PHE A 79 8.88 6.69 8.44
CA PHE A 79 9.56 7.33 9.55
C PHE A 79 10.78 6.53 9.98
N ARG A 80 11.64 7.17 10.75
CA ARG A 80 12.77 6.54 11.46
C ARG A 80 12.58 6.72 12.95
N LEU A 81 13.19 5.85 13.75
CA LEU A 81 13.31 6.08 15.17
C LEU A 81 14.59 6.85 15.46
N GLU A 82 14.56 7.80 16.40
CA GLU A 82 15.77 8.51 16.85
C GLU A 82 16.86 7.54 17.35
N GLN A 83 16.44 6.45 17.98
CA GLN A 83 17.34 5.43 18.54
C GLN A 83 17.91 4.48 17.49
N ASN A 84 17.38 4.52 16.25
CA ASN A 84 17.80 3.63 15.17
C ASN A 84 17.48 4.27 13.80
N GLU A 85 18.32 5.22 13.41
CA GLU A 85 18.18 5.96 12.14
C GLU A 85 18.54 5.13 10.89
N ASP A 86 19.17 3.97 11.07
CA ASP A 86 19.54 3.06 9.97
C ASP A 86 18.34 2.23 9.45
N ILE A 87 17.18 2.32 10.11
CA ILE A 87 15.97 1.60 9.72
C ILE A 87 14.86 2.59 9.34
N LEU A 88 14.33 2.42 8.12
CA LEU A 88 13.13 3.09 7.65
C LEU A 88 11.93 2.18 7.80
N TYR A 89 10.94 2.63 8.56
CA TYR A 89 9.64 2.00 8.67
C TYR A 89 8.68 2.70 7.70
N SER A 90 7.95 1.93 6.89
CA SER A 90 6.91 2.45 6.01
C SER A 90 5.58 1.72 6.27
N LEU A 91 4.48 2.47 6.32
CA LEU A 91 3.13 1.92 6.33
C LEU A 91 2.45 2.24 5.00
N PHE A 92 1.81 1.22 4.42
CA PHE A 92 0.95 1.33 3.24
C PHE A 92 -0.45 0.87 3.62
N VAL A 93 -1.46 1.73 3.42
CA VAL A 93 -2.88 1.39 3.64
C VAL A 93 -3.61 1.55 2.32
N SER A 94 -4.10 0.45 1.75
CA SER A 94 -4.85 0.49 0.49
C SER A 94 -6.20 1.19 0.69
N VAL A 95 -6.55 2.05 -0.27
CA VAL A 95 -7.84 2.78 -0.29
C VAL A 95 -8.89 2.10 -1.16
N ILE A 96 -8.49 1.12 -1.97
CA ILE A 96 -9.39 0.37 -2.86
C ILE A 96 -9.81 -0.98 -2.28
N LEU A 97 -8.93 -1.62 -1.51
CA LEU A 97 -9.19 -2.89 -0.83
C LEU A 97 -8.75 -2.83 0.64
N PRO A 98 -9.36 -3.64 1.53
CA PRO A 98 -9.12 -3.60 2.98
C PRO A 98 -7.81 -4.31 3.35
N TYR A 99 -6.69 -3.84 2.82
CA TYR A 99 -5.37 -4.39 3.06
C TYR A 99 -4.37 -3.31 3.46
N TYR A 100 -3.39 -3.70 4.25
CA TYR A 100 -2.24 -2.84 4.56
C TYR A 100 -0.96 -3.66 4.67
N ALA A 101 0.18 -3.00 4.52
CA ALA A 101 1.49 -3.60 4.68
C ALA A 101 2.39 -2.68 5.50
N ILE A 102 3.25 -3.27 6.34
CA ILE A 102 4.31 -2.55 7.05
C ILE A 102 5.63 -3.06 6.47
N ARG A 103 6.42 -2.15 5.90
CA ARG A 103 7.74 -2.43 5.37
C ARG A 103 8.80 -1.89 6.32
N ILE A 104 9.81 -2.71 6.55
CA ILE A 104 11.01 -2.37 7.31
C ILE A 104 12.16 -2.44 6.32
N MET A 105 12.90 -1.34 6.17
CA MET A 105 14.01 -1.26 5.24
C MET A 105 15.27 -0.83 5.97
N SER A 106 16.34 -1.60 5.82
CA SER A 106 17.66 -1.19 6.28
C SER A 106 18.25 -0.21 5.27
N LEU A 107 18.64 0.98 5.72
CA LEU A 107 19.22 2.02 4.86
C LEU A 107 20.66 1.69 4.45
N SER A 108 21.38 0.90 5.24
CA SER A 108 22.78 0.55 4.96
C SER A 108 22.94 -0.42 3.78
N ASN A 109 21.94 -1.27 3.52
CA ASN A 109 21.99 -2.28 2.45
C ASN A 109 20.71 -2.35 1.60
N LEU A 110 19.74 -1.47 1.84
CA LEU A 110 18.45 -1.36 1.16
C LEU A 110 17.59 -2.63 1.21
N LYS A 111 17.90 -3.57 2.11
CA LYS A 111 17.12 -4.80 2.28
C LYS A 111 15.77 -4.46 2.89
N LYS A 112 14.72 -4.94 2.25
CA LYS A 112 13.32 -4.76 2.65
C LYS A 112 12.81 -6.05 3.32
N SER A 113 11.94 -5.89 4.31
CA SER A 113 11.20 -6.97 4.96
C SER A 113 9.80 -6.49 5.31
N PHE A 114 8.83 -7.39 5.25
CA PHE A 114 7.46 -7.17 5.73
C PHE A 114 7.17 -7.89 7.06
N ASN A 115 8.24 -8.44 7.66
CA ASN A 115 8.24 -9.01 9.00
C ASN A 115 9.34 -8.36 9.85
N PRO A 116 9.11 -8.20 11.16
CA PRO A 116 10.15 -7.72 12.07
C PRO A 116 11.34 -8.70 12.09
N ILE A 117 12.56 -8.15 12.13
CA ILE A 117 13.80 -8.94 12.11
C ILE A 117 14.40 -8.99 13.52
N ILE A 118 14.33 -7.88 14.25
CA ILE A 118 14.84 -7.74 15.62
C ILE A 118 13.72 -7.32 16.60
N ASP A 119 13.99 -7.40 17.90
CA ASP A 119 12.99 -7.10 18.94
C ASP A 119 12.46 -5.66 18.87
N THR A 120 13.32 -4.69 18.55
CA THR A 120 12.90 -3.29 18.36
C THR A 120 11.90 -3.17 17.21
N ASP A 121 12.16 -3.83 16.08
CA ASP A 121 11.24 -3.87 14.95
C ASP A 121 9.89 -4.45 15.37
N PHE A 122 9.90 -5.54 16.15
CA PHE A 122 8.69 -6.21 16.60
C PHE A 122 7.79 -5.28 17.42
N GLN A 123 8.38 -4.49 18.33
CA GLN A 123 7.63 -3.53 19.12
C GLN A 123 7.00 -2.43 18.26
N VAL A 124 7.76 -1.88 17.31
CA VAL A 124 7.26 -0.87 16.36
C VAL A 124 6.14 -1.47 15.50
N PHE A 125 6.37 -2.67 14.98
CA PHE A 125 5.42 -3.37 14.12
C PHE A 125 4.09 -3.62 14.81
N GLU A 126 4.09 -4.13 16.05
CA GLU A 126 2.84 -4.37 16.80
C GLU A 126 2.16 -3.05 17.21
N LYS A 127 2.90 -1.97 17.50
CA LYS A 127 2.31 -0.64 17.73
C LYS A 127 1.61 -0.12 16.49
N LEU A 128 2.28 -0.16 15.34
CA LEU A 128 1.73 0.26 14.04
C LEU A 128 0.47 -0.54 13.71
N LYS A 129 0.55 -1.87 13.79
CA LYS A 129 -0.57 -2.79 13.57
C LYS A 129 -1.79 -2.41 14.42
N LYS A 130 -1.61 -2.19 15.73
CA LYS A 130 -2.70 -1.79 16.63
C LYS A 130 -3.32 -0.44 16.23
N LYS A 131 -2.50 0.55 15.89
CA LYS A 131 -2.98 1.87 15.46
C LYS A 131 -3.79 1.78 14.17
N VAL A 132 -3.32 1.01 13.19
CA VAL A 132 -4.07 0.74 11.96
C VAL A 132 -5.39 0.08 12.29
N GLN A 133 -5.40 -1.00 13.08
CA GLN A 133 -6.63 -1.73 13.43
C GLN A 133 -7.65 -0.88 14.21
N ASN A 134 -7.20 0.13 14.97
CA ASN A 134 -8.11 1.04 15.66
C ASN A 134 -8.85 1.99 14.71
N VAL A 135 -8.20 2.39 13.61
CA VAL A 135 -8.76 3.34 12.63
C VAL A 135 -9.44 2.60 11.47
N PHE A 136 -8.86 1.49 11.04
CA PHE A 136 -9.22 0.64 9.92
C PHE A 136 -9.43 -0.81 10.40
N PRO A 137 -10.51 -1.09 11.16
CA PRO A 137 -10.70 -2.38 11.83
C PRO A 137 -10.91 -3.55 10.87
N GLU A 138 -11.38 -3.28 9.66
CA GLU A 138 -11.63 -4.30 8.63
C GLU A 138 -10.36 -4.64 7.83
N HIS A 139 -9.32 -3.82 7.92
CA HIS A 139 -8.11 -3.99 7.11
C HIS A 139 -7.25 -5.17 7.62
N LEU A 140 -6.81 -6.01 6.68
CA LEU A 140 -5.95 -7.15 6.94
C LEU A 140 -4.50 -6.87 6.55
N ILE A 141 -3.56 -7.31 7.39
CA ILE A 141 -2.14 -7.13 7.12
C ILE A 141 -1.59 -8.17 6.13
N ILE A 142 -0.83 -7.70 5.14
CA ILE A 142 -0.03 -8.54 4.25
C ILE A 142 1.42 -8.51 4.70
N LYS A 143 1.93 -9.64 5.18
CA LYS A 143 3.33 -9.81 5.64
C LYS A 143 4.20 -10.65 4.72
N ASP A 144 3.59 -11.34 3.76
CA ASP A 144 4.29 -12.25 2.87
C ASP A 144 4.86 -11.48 1.68
N ASP A 145 6.18 -11.29 1.68
CA ASP A 145 6.90 -10.61 0.59
C ASP A 145 6.70 -11.33 -0.75
N ARG A 146 6.67 -12.67 -0.78
CA ARG A 146 6.47 -13.43 -2.01
C ARG A 146 5.08 -13.17 -2.58
N LEU A 147 4.08 -13.07 -1.70
CA LEU A 147 2.73 -12.71 -2.11
C LEU A 147 2.68 -11.29 -2.68
N LEU A 148 3.32 -10.31 -2.03
CA LEU A 148 3.38 -8.92 -2.52
C LEU A 148 4.11 -8.78 -3.86
N GLN A 149 5.17 -9.57 -4.07
CA GLN A 149 5.90 -9.62 -5.35
C GLN A 149 5.22 -10.47 -6.42
N THR A 150 4.15 -11.19 -6.09
CA THR A 150 3.46 -12.04 -7.06
C THR A 150 2.86 -11.20 -8.18
N LYS A 151 3.25 -11.53 -9.41
CA LYS A 151 2.72 -10.92 -10.63
C LYS A 151 1.28 -11.36 -10.90
N VAL A 152 0.48 -10.43 -11.40
CA VAL A 152 -0.91 -10.63 -11.80
C VAL A 152 -1.00 -10.38 -13.30
N ASP A 153 -1.07 -11.47 -14.05
CA ASP A 153 -0.95 -11.55 -15.52
C ASP A 153 -2.23 -11.19 -16.28
N ILE A 154 -3.35 -11.02 -15.58
CA ILE A 154 -4.65 -10.66 -16.17
C ILE A 154 -4.82 -9.14 -16.39
N PHE A 155 -3.96 -8.31 -15.80
CA PHE A 155 -4.02 -6.85 -15.91
C PHE A 155 -2.86 -6.34 -16.77
N GLU A 156 -3.17 -5.52 -17.78
CA GLU A 156 -2.14 -4.88 -18.60
C GLU A 156 -1.50 -3.67 -17.91
N THR A 157 -0.22 -3.42 -18.20
CA THR A 157 0.56 -2.26 -17.75
C THR A 157 1.42 -1.71 -18.89
N ASP A 158 1.82 -0.45 -18.79
CA ASP A 158 2.79 0.14 -19.71
C ASP A 158 4.16 -0.55 -19.51
N GLY A 159 4.54 -1.45 -20.43
CA GLY A 159 5.82 -2.16 -20.44
C GLY A 159 5.70 -3.69 -20.55
N GLU A 160 6.85 -4.38 -20.61
CA GLU A 160 6.94 -5.84 -20.83
C GLU A 160 6.60 -6.71 -19.60
N ASN A 161 6.23 -6.14 -18.45
CA ASN A 161 6.08 -6.89 -17.21
C ASN A 161 4.75 -6.62 -16.50
N PRO A 162 3.95 -7.66 -16.18
CA PRO A 162 2.70 -7.50 -15.44
C PRO A 162 2.93 -6.84 -14.06
N PRO A 163 1.90 -6.17 -13.50
CA PRO A 163 1.98 -5.57 -12.18
C PRO A 163 2.00 -6.66 -11.11
N SER A 164 2.62 -6.38 -9.96
CA SER A 164 2.48 -7.25 -8.79
C SER A 164 1.32 -6.83 -7.90
N ILE A 165 0.92 -7.70 -6.96
CA ILE A 165 -0.07 -7.36 -5.93
C ILE A 165 0.32 -6.08 -5.18
N GLN A 166 1.61 -5.91 -4.85
CA GLN A 166 2.09 -4.66 -4.23
C GLN A 166 1.83 -3.44 -5.11
N HIS A 167 2.08 -3.54 -6.42
CA HIS A 167 1.85 -2.42 -7.34
C HIS A 167 0.37 -2.04 -7.39
N LEU A 168 -0.52 -3.03 -7.43
CA LEU A 168 -1.96 -2.79 -7.53
C LEU A 168 -2.56 -2.27 -6.22
N LEU A 169 -2.03 -2.68 -5.06
CA LEU A 169 -2.57 -2.26 -3.77
C LEU A 169 -1.92 -1.01 -3.18
N PHE A 170 -0.62 -0.80 -3.39
CA PHE A 170 0.19 0.08 -2.53
C PHE A 170 1.12 1.04 -3.26
N SER A 171 1.07 1.11 -4.59
CA SER A 171 2.02 1.92 -5.34
C SER A 171 1.34 2.55 -6.56
N THR A 172 1.66 3.80 -6.84
CA THR A 172 2.01 4.18 -8.21
C THR A 172 3.45 3.73 -8.37
N MET A 173 3.76 2.84 -9.33
CA MET A 173 5.11 2.25 -9.51
C MET A 173 6.20 3.24 -9.09
N GLU A 174 6.87 3.00 -7.96
CA GLU A 174 8.05 3.77 -7.58
C GLU A 174 9.10 3.45 -8.67
N THR A 175 9.30 4.39 -9.60
CA THR A 175 10.44 4.42 -10.54
C THR A 175 11.73 4.72 -9.79
#